data_AF-A0AAW4AHD4-F1
#
_entry.id   AF-A0AAW4AHD4-F1
#
_cell.length_a   1.000
_cell.length_b   1.000
_cell.length_c   1.000
_cell.angle_alpha   90.00
_cell.angle_beta   90.00
_cell.angle_gamma   90.00
#
_symmetry.space_group_name_H-M   'P 1'
#
loop_
_entity.id
_entity.type
_entity.pdbx_description
1 polymer ?
#
loop_
_entity_poly.entity_id
_entity_poly.type
_entity_poly.pdbx_seq_one_letter_code
_entity_poly.pdbx_strand_id
1 'polypeptide(L)'
;MSEKLKGKELDTRIEHELLDMLNEGYERSPITQANLYRRLKGKRLISSKATLTSRKDLIETFAKEQIDSLGGTFGESVKSSRSMSRKELETANANLNDQVRESRRMVQQNTTCILSMIKVIRAQTTVKNIERCLSPYLIRELHELKMADKSNDDE
;
A
#
# COMPACT_ATOMS: atom_id res chain seq x y z
N MET A 1 21.86 -38.78 0.27
CA MET A 1 22.00 -38.45 1.70
C MET A 1 22.49 -37.01 1.78
N SER A 2 21.59 -36.02 1.90
CA SER A 2 22.03 -34.61 2.02
C SER A 2 22.56 -34.40 3.42
N GLU A 3 23.85 -34.12 3.49
CA GLU A 3 24.56 -33.71 4.69
C GLU A 3 23.82 -32.50 5.29
N LYS A 4 23.32 -32.65 6.52
CA LYS A 4 22.65 -31.56 7.22
C LYS A 4 23.72 -30.54 7.58
N LEU A 5 23.83 -29.48 6.78
CA LEU A 5 24.64 -28.30 7.06
C LEU A 5 24.29 -27.79 8.48
N LYS A 6 25.31 -27.58 9.31
CA LYS A 6 25.17 -27.16 10.71
C LYS A 6 26.08 -25.98 10.99
N GLY A 7 25.66 -25.13 11.93
CA GLY A 7 26.48 -23.99 12.38
C GLY A 7 26.66 -22.93 11.30
N LYS A 8 27.87 -22.36 11.22
CA LYS A 8 28.20 -21.20 10.37
C LYS A 8 27.93 -21.40 8.89
N GLU A 9 28.09 -22.62 8.39
CA GLU A 9 27.86 -22.92 6.97
C GLU A 9 26.38 -22.83 6.58
N LEU A 10 25.49 -23.16 7.51
CA LEU A 10 24.05 -22.95 7.34
C LEU A 10 23.70 -21.46 7.36
N ASP A 11 24.39 -20.66 8.19
CA ASP A 11 24.18 -19.21 8.27
C ASP A 11 24.55 -18.55 6.95
N THR A 12 25.71 -18.87 6.38
CA THR A 12 26.14 -18.39 5.06
C THR A 12 25.14 -18.76 3.97
N ARG A 13 24.56 -19.96 4.01
CA ARG A 13 23.56 -20.36 3.01
C ARG A 13 22.23 -19.64 3.16
N ILE A 14 21.86 -19.30 4.40
CA ILE A 14 20.69 -18.47 4.69
C ILE A 14 20.92 -17.03 4.22
N GLU A 15 22.10 -16.47 4.45
CA GLU A 15 22.50 -15.14 3.95
C GLU A 15 22.45 -15.07 2.42
N HIS A 16 23.00 -16.07 1.72
CA HIS A 16 22.88 -16.15 0.28
C HIS A 16 21.43 -16.17 -0.20
N GLU A 17 20.56 -16.92 0.48
CA GLU A 17 19.13 -16.93 0.14
C GLU A 17 18.47 -15.56 0.37
N LEU A 18 18.85 -14.87 1.45
CA LEU A 18 18.35 -13.53 1.77
C LEU A 18 18.81 -12.49 0.73
N LEU A 19 20.06 -12.58 0.27
CA LEU A 19 20.59 -11.76 -0.82
C LEU A 19 19.84 -12.03 -2.14
N ASP A 20 19.58 -13.29 -2.47
CA ASP A 20 18.76 -13.65 -3.63
C ASP A 20 17.37 -13.02 -3.53
N MET A 21 16.74 -13.07 -2.35
CA MET A 21 15.44 -12.43 -2.11
C MET A 21 15.48 -10.90 -2.20
N LEU A 22 16.57 -10.25 -1.76
CA LEU A 22 16.76 -8.81 -1.94
C LEU A 22 16.82 -8.45 -3.43
N ASN A 23 17.62 -9.19 -4.21
CA ASN A 23 17.78 -8.95 -5.65
C ASN A 23 16.49 -9.17 -6.44
N GLU A 24 15.65 -10.12 -6.01
CA GLU A 24 14.34 -10.35 -6.62
C GLU A 24 13.32 -9.23 -6.33
N GLY A 25 13.55 -8.45 -5.26
CA GLY A 25 12.69 -7.34 -4.86
C GLY A 25 11.49 -7.72 -4.00
N TYR A 26 10.92 -6.71 -3.33
CA TYR A 26 9.83 -6.87 -2.36
C TYR A 26 8.54 -7.43 -2.98
N GLU A 27 8.17 -7.01 -4.19
CA GLU A 27 6.93 -7.45 -4.85
C GLU A 27 6.94 -8.95 -5.16
N ARG A 28 8.10 -9.49 -5.53
CA ARG A 28 8.25 -10.88 -5.95
C ARG A 28 8.62 -11.79 -4.79
N SER A 29 9.50 -11.35 -3.90
CA SER A 29 10.02 -12.13 -2.79
C SER A 29 10.15 -11.30 -1.51
N PRO A 30 9.02 -10.97 -0.85
CA PRO A 30 9.05 -10.24 0.40
C PRO A 30 9.71 -11.10 1.49
N ILE A 31 10.73 -10.55 2.13
CA ILE A 31 11.52 -11.22 3.17
C ILE A 31 10.67 -11.33 4.43
N THR A 32 10.18 -12.54 4.67
CA THR A 32 9.51 -12.95 5.89
C THR A 32 10.02 -14.32 6.32
N GLN A 33 10.00 -14.61 7.61
CA GLN A 33 10.42 -15.92 8.13
C GLN A 33 9.66 -17.08 7.45
N ALA A 34 8.39 -16.88 7.09
CA ALA A 34 7.57 -17.88 6.40
C ALA A 34 8.01 -18.12 4.95
N ASN A 35 8.31 -17.05 4.20
CA ASN A 35 8.75 -17.14 2.81
C ASN A 35 10.15 -17.74 2.71
N LEU A 36 11.07 -17.27 3.56
CA LEU A 36 12.42 -17.82 3.66
C LEU A 36 12.38 -19.31 4.02
N TYR A 37 11.53 -19.71 4.99
CA TYR A 37 11.33 -21.11 5.33
C TYR A 37 10.89 -21.96 4.13
N ARG A 38 9.93 -21.47 3.34
CA ARG A 38 9.42 -22.19 2.17
C ARG A 38 10.52 -22.43 1.14
N ARG A 39 11.36 -21.42 0.87
CA ARG A 39 12.49 -21.50 -0.06
C ARG A 39 13.56 -22.48 0.42
N LEU A 40 14.01 -22.34 1.66
CA LEU A 40 15.04 -23.20 2.24
C LEU A 40 14.57 -24.66 2.40
N LYS A 41 13.29 -24.88 2.71
CA LYS A 41 12.69 -26.23 2.72
C LYS A 41 12.64 -26.84 1.33
N GLY A 42 12.30 -26.07 0.30
CA GLY A 42 12.32 -26.51 -1.10
C GLY A 42 13.72 -26.94 -1.56
N LYS A 43 14.76 -26.21 -1.14
CA LYS A 43 16.17 -26.55 -1.37
C LYS A 43 16.72 -27.65 -0.45
N ARG A 44 15.87 -28.23 0.42
CA ARG A 44 16.22 -29.26 1.42
C ARG A 44 17.34 -28.85 2.40
N LEU A 45 17.50 -27.54 2.62
CA LEU A 45 18.54 -26.97 3.51
C LEU A 45 18.11 -27.01 4.98
N ILE A 46 16.82 -26.85 5.26
CA ILE A 46 16.27 -26.90 6.62
C ILE A 46 15.01 -27.76 6.68
N SER A 47 14.76 -28.36 7.85
CA SER A 47 13.58 -29.19 8.11
C SER A 47 12.54 -28.54 9.02
N SER A 48 12.94 -27.56 9.83
CA SER A 48 12.08 -26.94 10.85
C SER A 48 12.17 -25.41 10.82
N LYS A 49 11.05 -24.74 11.14
CA LYS A 49 11.00 -23.28 11.33
C LYS A 49 11.84 -22.81 12.52
N ALA A 50 12.05 -23.67 13.52
CA ALA A 50 12.82 -23.35 14.73
C ALA A 50 14.26 -22.89 14.40
N THR A 51 14.84 -23.42 13.33
CA THR A 51 16.17 -23.04 12.82
C THR A 51 16.24 -21.57 12.41
N LEU A 52 15.12 -21.00 11.95
CA LEU A 52 15.03 -19.58 11.59
C LEU A 52 14.65 -18.70 12.79
N THR A 53 13.93 -19.24 13.77
CA THR A 53 13.58 -18.49 14.99
C THR A 53 14.83 -18.09 15.78
N SER A 54 15.86 -18.95 15.81
CA SER A 54 17.15 -18.61 16.43
C SER A 54 18.01 -17.62 15.61
N ARG A 55 17.59 -17.31 14.37
CA ARG A 55 18.28 -16.42 13.42
C ARG A 55 17.40 -15.23 13.04
N LYS A 56 16.48 -14.87 13.93
CA LYS A 56 15.46 -13.84 13.68
C LYS A 56 16.11 -12.50 13.35
N ASP A 57 17.14 -12.10 14.09
CA ASP A 57 17.81 -10.81 13.93
C ASP A 57 18.43 -10.64 12.54
N LEU A 58 19.04 -11.70 12.01
CA LEU A 58 19.56 -11.73 10.63
C LEU A 58 18.44 -11.49 9.62
N ILE A 59 17.34 -12.23 9.75
CA ILE A 59 16.19 -12.12 8.84
C ILE A 59 15.56 -10.72 8.93
N GLU A 60 15.45 -10.16 10.14
CA GLU A 60 14.88 -8.82 10.35
C GLU A 60 15.76 -7.72 9.76
N THR A 61 17.08 -7.86 9.81
CA THR A 61 18.02 -6.92 9.19
C THR A 61 17.80 -6.84 7.68
N PHE A 62 17.81 -7.99 7.00
CA PHE A 62 17.55 -8.05 5.56
C PHE A 62 16.12 -7.65 5.19
N ALA A 63 15.13 -8.01 6.01
CA ALA A 63 13.75 -7.57 5.80
C ALA A 63 13.58 -6.06 5.98
N LYS A 64 14.37 -5.43 6.83
CA LYS A 64 14.38 -3.97 6.99
C LYS A 64 15.04 -3.32 5.79
N GLU A 65 16.21 -3.80 5.37
CA GLU A 65 16.92 -3.34 4.18
C GLU A 65 16.03 -3.39 2.92
N GLN A 66 15.29 -4.51 2.73
CA GLN A 66 14.37 -4.64 1.61
C GLN A 66 13.29 -3.56 1.60
N ILE A 67 12.73 -3.23 2.77
CA ILE A 67 11.69 -2.21 2.88
C ILE A 67 12.28 -0.80 2.78
N ASP A 68 13.45 -0.58 3.36
CA ASP A 68 14.14 0.71 3.31
C ASP A 68 14.48 1.10 1.87
N SER A 69 14.80 0.11 1.02
CA SER A 69 15.00 0.28 -0.43
C SER A 69 13.73 0.67 -1.22
N LEU A 70 12.54 0.54 -0.63
CA LEU A 70 11.29 0.97 -1.27
C LEU A 70 11.14 2.49 -1.18
N GLY A 71 10.94 3.11 -2.35
CA GLY A 71 10.63 4.54 -2.49
C GLY A 71 9.17 4.80 -2.83
N GLY A 72 8.80 6.09 -2.81
CA GLY A 72 7.46 6.59 -3.15
C GLY A 72 6.37 6.22 -2.14
N THR A 73 5.13 6.57 -2.49
CA THR A 73 3.92 6.32 -1.68
C THR A 73 3.77 4.89 -1.19
N PHE A 74 4.11 3.93 -2.04
CA PHE A 74 4.05 2.51 -1.71
C PHE A 74 5.05 2.15 -0.60
N GLY A 75 6.30 2.61 -0.72
CA GLY A 75 7.33 2.37 0.29
C GLY A 75 6.96 2.95 1.64
N GLU A 76 6.41 4.17 1.65
CA GLU A 76 5.97 4.85 2.87
C GLU A 76 4.77 4.15 3.53
N SER A 77 3.79 3.72 2.74
CA SER A 77 2.65 2.92 3.22
C SER A 77 3.11 1.60 3.87
N VAL A 78 4.07 0.91 3.25
CA VAL A 78 4.63 -0.34 3.78
C VAL A 78 5.42 -0.09 5.06
N LYS A 79 6.22 0.98 5.13
CA LYS A 79 6.98 1.37 6.33
C LYS A 79 6.04 1.71 7.49
N SER A 80 5.05 2.55 7.26
CA SER A 80 4.05 2.98 8.24
C SER A 80 3.23 1.81 8.77
N SER A 81 2.71 0.95 7.88
CA SER A 81 1.89 -0.20 8.27
C SER A 81 2.66 -1.24 9.10
N ARG A 82 3.97 -1.41 8.89
CA ARG A 82 4.80 -2.34 9.66
C ARG A 82 5.04 -1.88 11.10
N SER A 83 5.11 -0.57 11.34
CA SER A 83 5.24 0.00 12.69
C SER A 83 3.94 -0.03 13.49
N MET A 84 2.79 -0.18 12.82
CA MET A 84 1.49 -0.12 13.49
C MET A 84 1.09 -1.46 14.11
N SER A 85 0.55 -1.39 15.31
CA SER A 85 -0.17 -2.47 15.95
C SER A 85 -1.43 -2.83 15.15
N ARG A 86 -1.89 -4.08 15.29
CA ARG A 86 -3.16 -4.53 14.70
C ARG A 86 -4.34 -3.60 15.07
N LYS A 87 -4.38 -3.11 16.31
CA LYS A 87 -5.43 -2.21 16.78
C LYS A 87 -5.37 -0.84 16.11
N GLU A 88 -4.16 -0.35 15.84
CA GLU A 88 -3.93 0.91 15.14
C GLU A 88 -4.31 0.78 13.66
N LEU A 89 -3.98 -0.35 13.02
CA LEU A 89 -4.44 -0.67 11.66
C LEU A 89 -5.97 -0.76 11.57
N GLU A 90 -6.62 -1.39 12.54
CA GLU A 90 -8.09 -1.48 12.59
C GLU A 90 -8.73 -0.09 12.74
N THR A 91 -8.14 0.77 13.58
CA THR A 91 -8.62 2.14 13.82
C THR A 91 -8.38 3.04 12.60
N ALA A 92 -7.20 2.96 11.98
CA ALA A 92 -6.89 3.70 10.75
C ALA A 92 -7.84 3.30 9.61
N ASN A 93 -8.14 2.01 9.46
CA ASN A 93 -9.12 1.55 8.48
C ASN A 93 -10.54 2.05 8.78
N ALA A 94 -10.96 2.08 10.05
CA ALA A 94 -12.25 2.65 10.43
C ALA A 94 -12.33 4.15 10.06
N ASN A 95 -11.28 4.91 10.39
CA ASN A 95 -11.19 6.33 10.07
C ASN A 95 -11.20 6.58 8.55
N LEU A 96 -10.44 5.79 7.77
CA LEU A 96 -10.44 5.88 6.31
C LEU A 96 -11.83 5.59 5.73
N ASN A 97 -12.54 4.57 6.24
CA ASN A 97 -13.90 4.28 5.80
C ASN A 97 -14.88 5.42 6.13
N ASP A 98 -14.72 6.05 7.30
CA ASP A 98 -15.53 7.20 7.68
C ASP A 98 -15.25 8.42 6.76
N GLN A 99 -13.97 8.69 6.44
CA GLN A 99 -13.60 9.74 5.50
C GLN A 99 -14.15 9.48 4.09
N VAL A 100 -14.08 8.24 3.60
CA VAL A 100 -14.67 7.85 2.31
C VAL A 100 -16.20 8.04 2.33
N ARG A 101 -16.87 7.65 3.42
CA ARG A 101 -18.31 7.84 3.57
C ARG A 101 -18.68 9.32 3.56
N GLU A 102 -17.92 10.14 4.27
CA GLU A 102 -18.16 11.57 4.37
C GLU A 102 -17.90 12.29 3.04
N SER A 103 -16.80 11.95 2.36
CA SER A 103 -16.49 12.46 1.02
C SER A 103 -17.61 12.12 0.02
N ARG A 104 -18.10 10.86 0.03
CA ARG A 104 -19.24 10.46 -0.81
C ARG A 104 -20.51 11.26 -0.49
N ARG A 105 -20.77 11.52 0.79
CA ARG A 105 -21.92 12.34 1.23
C ARG A 105 -21.81 13.77 0.69
N MET A 106 -20.64 14.39 0.82
CA MET A 106 -20.39 15.75 0.31
C MET A 106 -20.56 15.82 -1.22
N VAL A 107 -20.04 14.85 -1.98
CA VAL A 107 -20.22 14.79 -3.43
C VAL A 107 -21.69 14.69 -3.80
N GLN A 108 -22.48 13.86 -3.11
CA GLN A 108 -23.92 13.75 -3.33
C GLN A 108 -24.67 15.06 -3.02
N GLN A 109 -24.31 15.73 -1.94
CA GLN A 109 -24.90 17.02 -1.56
C GLN A 109 -24.57 18.10 -2.58
N ASN A 110 -23.31 18.21 -2.99
CA ASN A 110 -22.86 19.15 -4.00
C ASN A 110 -23.58 18.90 -5.34
N THR A 111 -23.70 17.64 -5.75
CA THR A 111 -24.44 17.26 -6.97
C THR A 111 -25.91 17.68 -6.89
N THR A 112 -26.57 17.44 -5.75
CA THR A 112 -27.97 17.81 -5.53
C THR A 112 -28.17 19.33 -5.55
N CYS A 113 -27.25 20.06 -4.93
CA CYS A 113 -27.23 21.52 -4.90
C CYS A 113 -27.06 22.11 -6.32
N ILE A 114 -26.14 21.58 -7.11
CA ILE A 114 -25.94 22.02 -8.50
C ILE A 114 -27.18 21.73 -9.34
N LEU A 115 -27.81 20.56 -9.18
CA LEU A 115 -29.07 20.24 -9.85
C LEU A 115 -30.22 21.18 -9.46
N SER A 116 -30.30 21.60 -8.19
CA SER A 116 -31.33 22.55 -7.76
C SER A 116 -31.08 23.94 -8.35
N MET A 117 -29.82 24.40 -8.37
CA MET A 117 -29.42 25.65 -9.01
C MET A 117 -29.80 25.65 -10.50
N ILE A 118 -29.49 24.58 -11.23
CA ILE A 118 -29.86 24.43 -12.65
C ILE A 118 -31.37 24.55 -12.84
N LYS A 119 -32.17 23.88 -11.98
CA LYS A 119 -33.64 23.95 -12.06
C LYS A 119 -34.16 25.38 -11.83
N VAL A 120 -33.61 26.09 -10.85
CA VAL A 120 -34.01 27.48 -10.54
C VAL A 120 -33.64 28.41 -11.71
N ILE A 121 -32.42 28.32 -12.23
CA ILE A 121 -31.97 29.14 -13.37
C ILE A 121 -32.84 28.88 -14.60
N ARG A 122 -33.17 27.62 -14.88
CA ARG A 122 -34.03 27.26 -16.02
C ARG A 122 -35.48 27.75 -15.86
N ALA A 123 -35.97 27.87 -14.62
CA ALA A 123 -37.31 28.40 -14.35
C ALA A 123 -37.36 29.94 -14.44
N GLN A 124 -36.26 30.62 -14.13
CA GLN A 124 -36.18 32.09 -14.07
C GLN A 124 -35.60 32.73 -15.33
N THR A 125 -34.98 31.95 -16.22
CA THR A 125 -34.28 32.46 -17.41
C THR A 125 -34.64 31.68 -18.66
N THR A 126 -34.42 32.29 -19.84
CA THR A 126 -34.58 31.63 -21.15
C THR A 126 -33.30 30.93 -21.63
N VAL A 127 -32.28 30.86 -20.78
CA VAL A 127 -30.96 30.30 -21.11
C VAL A 127 -31.10 28.79 -21.33
N LYS A 128 -30.83 28.34 -22.56
CA LYS A 128 -30.80 26.93 -22.93
C LYS A 128 -29.40 26.35 -22.69
N ASN A 129 -29.32 25.06 -22.39
CA ASN A 129 -28.07 24.29 -22.24
C ASN A 129 -27.17 24.71 -21.05
N ILE A 130 -27.77 25.07 -19.92
CA ILE A 130 -27.05 25.43 -18.68
C ILE A 130 -26.12 24.28 -18.24
N GLU A 131 -26.56 23.04 -18.42
CA GLU A 131 -25.80 21.83 -18.13
C GLU A 131 -24.49 21.78 -18.93
N ARG A 132 -24.52 22.19 -20.21
CA ARG A 132 -23.36 22.22 -21.10
C ARG A 132 -22.40 23.37 -20.74
N CYS A 133 -22.91 24.47 -20.22
CA CYS A 133 -22.09 25.59 -19.72
C CYS A 133 -21.39 25.27 -18.40
N LEU A 134 -22.01 24.45 -17.54
CA LEU A 134 -21.44 24.02 -16.26
C LEU A 134 -20.48 22.84 -16.41
N SER A 135 -20.66 22.02 -17.45
CA SER A 135 -19.84 20.83 -17.70
C SER A 135 -18.32 21.10 -17.68
N PRO A 136 -17.78 22.15 -18.33
CA PRO A 136 -16.33 22.42 -18.32
C PRO A 136 -15.80 22.74 -16.92
N TYR A 137 -16.57 23.45 -16.10
CA TYR A 137 -16.19 23.80 -14.74
C TYR A 137 -16.27 22.59 -13.80
N LEU A 138 -17.30 21.74 -13.95
CA LEU A 138 -17.40 20.48 -13.24
C LEU A 138 -16.27 19.51 -13.60
N ILE A 139 -15.91 19.42 -14.89
CA ILE A 139 -14.82 18.58 -15.38
C ILE A 139 -13.46 19.14 -14.96
N ARG A 140 -13.27 20.48 -14.98
CA ARG A 140 -12.05 21.13 -14.51
C ARG A 140 -11.82 20.88 -13.02
N GLU A 141 -12.83 21.10 -12.18
CA GLU A 141 -12.75 20.84 -10.74
C GLU A 141 -12.48 19.35 -10.46
N LEU A 142 -13.11 18.43 -11.19
CA LEU A 142 -12.79 16.99 -11.10
C LEU A 142 -11.35 16.68 -11.50
N HIS A 143 -10.79 17.39 -12.48
CA HIS A 143 -9.41 17.21 -12.92
C HIS A 143 -8.41 17.84 -11.95
N GLU A 144 -8.71 19.02 -11.40
CA GLU A 144 -7.90 19.71 -10.39
C GLU A 144 -7.89 18.93 -9.06
N LEU A 145 -9.03 18.37 -8.63
CA LEU A 145 -9.10 17.45 -7.49
C LEU A 145 -8.24 16.19 -7.72
N LYS A 146 -8.28 15.63 -8.93
CA LYS A 146 -7.45 14.47 -9.29
C LYS A 146 -5.96 14.80 -9.35
N MET A 147 -5.59 16.05 -9.61
CA MET A 147 -4.19 16.50 -9.61
C MET A 147 -3.71 16.87 -8.19
N ALA A 148 -4.58 17.42 -7.35
CA ALA A 148 -4.31 17.69 -5.94
C ALA A 148 -4.13 16.40 -5.11
N ASP A 149 -4.91 15.35 -5.42
CA ASP A 149 -4.75 14.03 -4.83
C ASP A 149 -3.38 13.42 -5.19
N LYS A 150 -2.91 13.66 -6.43
CA LYS A 150 -1.60 13.19 -6.90
C LYS A 150 -0.43 14.00 -6.34
N SER A 151 -0.59 15.30 -6.10
CA SER A 151 0.48 16.12 -5.53
C SER A 151 0.69 15.87 -4.03
N ASN A 152 -0.34 15.44 -3.31
CA ASN A 152 -0.22 15.01 -1.91
C ASN A 152 0.41 13.62 -1.75
N ASP A 153 0.51 12.86 -2.84
CA ASP A 153 1.20 11.57 -2.91
C ASP A 153 2.71 11.74 -3.22
N ASP A 154 3.16 12.93 -3.65
CA ASP A 154 4.54 13.21 -4.09
C ASP A 154 5.36 14.07 -3.11
N GLU A 155 4.85 14.38 -1.90
CA GLU A 155 5.58 15.01 -0.77
C GLU A 155 5.83 14.01 0.37
#